data_AF-A0A165ASL5-F1
#
_entry.id   AF-A0A165ASL5-F1
#
_cell.length_a   1.000
_cell.length_b   1.000
_cell.length_c   1.000
_cell.angle_alpha   90.00
_cell.angle_beta   90.00
_cell.angle_gamma   90.00
#
_symmetry.space_group_name_H-M   'P 1'
#
loop_
_entity.id
_entity.type
_entity.pdbx_description
1 polymer ?
#
loop_
_entity_poly.entity_id
_entity_poly.type
_entity_poly.pdbx_seq_one_letter_code
_entity_poly.pdbx_strand_id
1 'polypeptide(L)'
;MRAYYIDELPSEQCLLHDSGNVIDDAMLDKLSVLWWHIPVEPSGEWEGKVDAIANERQYRNRNICLVTKEGMGEDFEVTLKWLYHEYVFGLDLLLCVRSAGAR
;
A
#
# COMPACT_ATOMS: atom_id res chain seq x y z
N MET A 1 -11.21 2.09 -3.64
CA MET A 1 -9.81 2.56 -3.82
C MET A 1 -9.75 3.28 -5.17
N ARG A 2 -8.81 4.22 -5.40
CA ARG A 2 -8.65 4.88 -6.70
C ARG A 2 -7.33 4.44 -7.32
N ALA A 3 -7.39 3.86 -8.52
CA ALA A 3 -6.23 3.46 -9.31
C ALA A 3 -6.29 4.12 -10.69
N TYR A 4 -5.13 4.42 -11.26
CA TYR A 4 -5.00 5.11 -12.54
C TYR A 4 -3.64 4.83 -13.16
N TYR A 5 -3.52 5.06 -14.47
CA TYR A 5 -2.23 5.04 -15.16
C TYR A 5 -1.41 6.30 -14.82
N ILE A 6 -0.10 6.13 -14.63
CA ILE A 6 0.81 7.24 -14.38
C ILE A 6 1.04 8.08 -15.66
N ASP A 7 1.31 9.38 -15.51
CA ASP A 7 1.78 10.22 -16.62
C ASP A 7 3.27 9.98 -16.95
N GLU A 8 3.72 10.53 -18.08
CA GLU A 8 5.11 10.41 -18.56
C GLU A 8 5.97 11.65 -18.19
N LEU A 9 5.51 12.49 -17.25
CA LEU A 9 6.22 13.72 -16.93
C LEU A 9 7.48 13.43 -16.11
N PRO A 10 8.64 14.02 -16.47
CA PRO A 10 9.86 13.90 -15.68
C PRO A 10 9.75 14.81 -14.44
N SER A 11 9.15 14.31 -13.37
CA SER A 11 9.03 15.02 -12.10
C SER A 11 9.34 14.14 -10.89
N GLU A 12 9.24 14.71 -9.70
CA GLU A 12 9.46 14.00 -8.45
C GLU A 12 8.46 12.84 -8.31
N GLN A 13 8.98 11.63 -8.11
CA GLN A 13 8.21 10.38 -8.02
C GLN A 13 7.07 10.36 -6.98
N CYS A 14 7.13 11.24 -5.97
CA CYS A 14 6.13 11.33 -4.91
C CYS A 14 4.92 12.20 -5.30
N LEU A 15 4.96 12.86 -6.45
CA LEU A 15 3.83 13.62 -6.97
C LEU A 15 2.73 12.67 -7.45
N LEU A 16 1.53 13.22 -7.64
CA LEU A 16 0.34 12.40 -7.92
C LEU A 16 0.43 11.62 -9.24
N HIS A 17 1.13 12.16 -10.24
CA HIS A 17 1.34 11.56 -11.57
C HIS A 17 0.06 11.01 -12.22
N ASP A 18 -1.07 11.71 -12.05
CA ASP A 18 -2.37 11.22 -12.52
C ASP A 18 -2.63 11.60 -13.97
N SER A 19 -2.60 10.61 -14.86
CA SER A 19 -2.87 10.80 -16.29
C SER A 19 -4.35 11.10 -16.61
N GLY A 20 -5.26 10.95 -15.65
CA GLY A 20 -6.71 11.01 -15.84
C GLY A 20 -7.33 9.69 -16.33
N ASN A 21 -6.52 8.70 -16.70
CA ASN A 21 -6.99 7.38 -17.12
C ASN A 21 -7.18 6.46 -15.91
N VAL A 22 -8.40 6.40 -15.40
CA VAL A 22 -8.79 5.60 -14.23
C VAL A 22 -8.89 4.11 -14.60
N ILE A 23 -8.47 3.25 -13.67
CA ILE A 23 -8.57 1.79 -13.75
C ILE A 23 -9.79 1.35 -12.93
N ASP A 24 -10.61 0.46 -13.49
CA ASP A 24 -11.78 -0.13 -12.81
C ASP A 24 -11.43 -1.39 -12.02
N ASP A 25 -12.38 -1.83 -11.17
CA ASP A 25 -12.20 -3.03 -10.34
C ASP A 25 -11.97 -4.28 -11.19
N ALA A 26 -12.59 -4.38 -12.37
CA ALA A 26 -12.46 -5.53 -13.26
C ALA A 26 -11.01 -5.68 -13.80
N MET A 27 -10.30 -4.57 -13.99
CA MET A 27 -8.89 -4.60 -14.37
C MET A 27 -7.99 -4.94 -13.19
N LEU A 28 -8.29 -4.47 -11.97
CA LEU A 28 -7.57 -4.87 -10.76
C LEU A 28 -7.67 -6.39 -10.52
N ASP A 29 -8.84 -6.97 -10.73
CA ASP A 29 -9.06 -8.42 -10.63
C ASP A 29 -8.20 -9.20 -11.63
N LYS A 30 -8.08 -8.72 -12.87
CA LYS A 30 -7.21 -9.33 -13.89
C LYS A 30 -5.73 -9.28 -13.50
N LEU A 31 -5.32 -8.29 -12.73
CA LEU A 31 -3.97 -8.15 -12.19
C LEU A 31 -3.77 -8.93 -10.88
N SER A 32 -4.79 -9.66 -10.41
CA SER A 32 -4.80 -10.34 -9.10
C SER A 32 -4.59 -9.38 -7.92
N VAL A 33 -4.98 -8.11 -8.08
CA VAL A 33 -4.91 -7.10 -7.02
C VAL A 33 -6.23 -7.12 -6.25
N LEU A 34 -6.21 -7.69 -5.05
CA LEU A 34 -7.36 -7.74 -4.15
C LEU A 34 -7.34 -6.55 -3.19
N TRP A 35 -8.50 -5.95 -2.95
CA TRP A 35 -8.64 -4.80 -2.05
C TRP A 35 -9.88 -4.91 -1.17
N TRP A 36 -9.77 -4.35 0.03
CA TRP A 36 -10.86 -4.27 1.01
C TRP A 36 -10.94 -2.85 1.57
N HIS A 37 -12.16 -2.37 1.80
CA HIS A 37 -12.39 -1.14 2.56
C HIS A 37 -12.71 -1.48 4.02
N ILE A 38 -11.75 -1.24 4.91
CA ILE A 38 -11.89 -1.47 6.35
C ILE A 38 -11.69 -0.13 7.07
N PRO A 39 -12.76 0.51 7.57
CA PRO A 39 -12.64 1.74 8.33
C PRO A 39 -11.76 1.55 9.59
N VAL A 40 -10.77 2.42 9.76
CA VAL A 40 -9.87 2.40 10.91
C VAL A 40 -10.48 3.27 12.02
N GLU A 41 -11.23 2.63 12.90
CA GLU A 41 -11.90 3.30 14.01
C GLU A 41 -11.09 3.23 15.31
N PRO A 42 -11.25 4.19 16.24
CA PRO A 42 -10.57 4.18 17.54
C PRO A 42 -10.88 2.96 18.41
N SER A 43 -11.97 2.25 18.15
CA SER A 43 -12.37 1.02 18.84
C SER A 43 -11.38 -0.13 18.64
N GLY A 44 -10.57 -0.10 17.56
CA GLY A 44 -9.60 -1.17 17.24
C GLY A 44 -10.21 -2.40 16.54
N GLU A 45 -11.52 -2.46 16.34
CA GLU A 45 -12.20 -3.64 15.77
C GLU A 45 -11.77 -3.98 14.34
N TRP A 46 -11.19 -3.00 13.63
CA TRP A 46 -10.65 -3.19 12.28
C TRP A 46 -9.55 -4.25 12.23
N GLU A 47 -8.80 -4.46 13.32
CA GLU A 47 -7.73 -5.47 13.39
C GLU A 47 -8.29 -6.89 13.18
N GLY A 48 -9.42 -7.22 13.81
CA GLY A 48 -10.05 -8.52 13.66
C GLY A 48 -10.53 -8.80 12.22
N LYS A 49 -10.92 -7.76 11.48
CA LYS A 49 -11.28 -7.88 10.06
C LYS A 49 -10.04 -8.17 9.19
N VAL A 50 -8.91 -7.53 9.50
CA VAL A 50 -7.63 -7.82 8.83
C VAL A 50 -7.16 -9.24 9.18
N ASP A 51 -7.31 -9.67 10.42
CA ASP A 51 -6.96 -11.02 10.87
C ASP A 51 -7.77 -12.10 10.15
N ALA A 52 -9.07 -11.89 9.94
CA ALA A 52 -9.91 -12.81 9.20
C ALA A 52 -9.38 -13.02 7.76
N ILE A 53 -9.07 -11.92 7.06
CA ILE A 53 -8.51 -11.97 5.70
C ILE A 53 -7.13 -12.65 5.70
N ALA A 54 -6.29 -12.31 6.68
CA ALA A 54 -4.95 -12.88 6.81
C ALA A 54 -4.99 -14.41 7.01
N ASN A 55 -5.91 -14.87 7.86
CA ASN A 55 -6.12 -16.28 8.16
C ASN A 55 -6.70 -17.05 6.97
N GLU A 56 -7.70 -16.49 6.29
CA GLU A 56 -8.30 -17.08 5.08
C GLU A 56 -7.25 -17.34 4.00
N ARG A 57 -6.32 -16.39 3.84
CA ARG A 57 -5.25 -16.44 2.83
C ARG A 57 -3.92 -16.99 3.34
N GLN A 58 -3.89 -17.49 4.58
CA GLN A 58 -2.73 -18.16 5.20
C GLN A 58 -1.46 -17.31 5.29
N TYR A 59 -1.59 -15.99 5.49
CA TYR A 59 -0.44 -15.11 5.75
C TYR A 59 0.16 -15.41 7.13
N ARG A 60 1.41 -15.87 7.16
CA ARG A 60 2.07 -16.36 8.40
C ARG A 60 2.81 -15.29 9.19
N ASN A 61 3.23 -14.22 8.51
CA ASN A 61 4.08 -13.19 9.09
C ASN A 61 3.34 -11.85 9.10
N ARG A 62 3.47 -11.10 10.20
CA ARG A 62 2.92 -9.75 10.36
C ARG A 62 4.00 -8.81 10.87
N ASN A 63 4.10 -7.66 10.24
CA ASN A 63 4.90 -6.54 10.71
C ASN A 63 4.03 -5.28 10.76
N ILE A 64 4.35 -4.39 11.69
CA ILE A 64 3.79 -3.03 11.75
C ILE A 64 4.96 -2.08 11.51
N CYS A 65 4.87 -1.26 10.47
CA CYS A 65 5.89 -0.27 10.14
C CYS A 65 5.31 1.15 10.22
N LEU A 66 6.15 2.09 10.66
CA LEU A 66 5.89 3.52 10.60
C LEU A 66 6.92 4.14 9.65
N VAL A 67 6.48 4.52 8.45
CA VAL A 67 7.35 5.06 7.41
C VAL A 67 7.28 6.59 7.45
N THR A 68 8.00 7.21 8.39
CA THR A 68 8.16 8.67 8.50
C THR A 68 9.62 9.04 8.67
N LYS A 69 9.98 10.26 8.28
CA LYS A 69 11.36 10.75 8.42
C LYS A 69 11.78 10.80 9.89
N GLU A 70 10.87 11.21 10.76
CA GLU A 70 11.08 11.28 12.21
C GLU A 70 11.21 9.88 12.83
N GLY A 71 10.42 8.90 12.35
CA GLY A 71 10.42 7.54 12.87
C GLY A 71 11.61 6.69 12.42
N MET A 72 12.17 6.99 11.24
CA MET A 72 13.22 6.18 10.61
C MET A 72 14.61 6.83 10.65
N GLY A 73 14.71 8.14 10.88
CA GLY A 73 16.01 8.84 10.96
C GLY A 73 16.84 8.67 9.69
N GLU A 74 18.09 8.21 9.85
CA GLU A 74 19.05 8.03 8.75
C GLU A 74 18.62 6.93 7.74
N ASP A 75 17.82 5.95 8.19
CA ASP A 75 17.36 4.84 7.35
C ASP A 75 16.20 5.21 6.42
N PHE A 76 15.61 6.40 6.59
CA PHE A 76 14.45 6.84 5.82
C PHE A 76 14.73 6.83 4.31
N GLU A 77 15.82 7.47 3.88
CA GLU A 77 16.15 7.61 2.46
C GLU A 77 16.56 6.27 1.81
N VAL A 78 17.25 5.41 2.56
CA VAL A 78 17.63 4.07 2.09
C VAL A 78 16.39 3.22 1.89
N THR A 79 15.47 3.24 2.86
CA THR A 79 14.22 2.48 2.77
C THR A 79 13.32 3.01 1.66
N LEU A 80 13.23 4.33 1.52
CA LEU A 80 12.44 4.96 0.46
C LEU A 80 12.94 4.53 -0.93
N LYS A 81 14.26 4.58 -1.16
CA LYS A 81 14.85 4.11 -2.43
C LYS A 81 14.56 2.65 -2.72
N TRP A 82 14.58 1.80 -1.70
CA TRP A 82 14.24 0.38 -1.86
C TRP A 82 12.76 0.18 -2.20
N LEU A 83 11.85 0.92 -1.56
CA LEU A 83 10.40 0.82 -1.82
C LEU A 83 9.99 1.27 -3.23
N TYR A 84 10.71 2.25 -3.81
CA TYR A 84 10.46 2.71 -5.18
C TYR A 84 11.17 1.86 -6.24
N HIS A 85 12.06 0.95 -5.85
CA HIS A 85 12.69 0.04 -6.79
C HIS A 85 11.69 -1.05 -7.19
N GLU A 86 11.49 -1.23 -8.49
CA GLU A 86 10.63 -2.30 -8.99
C GLU A 86 11.17 -3.66 -8.54
N TYR A 87 10.36 -4.36 -7.73
CA TYR A 87 10.72 -5.65 -7.19
C TYR A 87 9.46 -6.51 -7.01
N VAL A 88 9.59 -7.80 -7.29
CA VAL A 88 8.52 -8.78 -7.11
C VAL A 88 8.91 -9.75 -6.01
N PHE A 89 8.07 -9.88 -5.00
CA PHE A 89 8.21 -10.91 -3.98
C PHE A 89 7.82 -12.28 -4.56
N GLY A 90 8.49 -13.34 -4.11
CA GLY A 90 8.09 -14.72 -4.44
C GLY A 90 6.84 -15.21 -3.72
N LEU A 91 6.19 -14.35 -2.92
CA LEU A 91 5.00 -14.61 -2.12
C LEU A 91 4.07 -13.40 -2.18
N ASP A 92 2.79 -13.61 -1.91
CA ASP A 92 1.80 -12.54 -1.82
C ASP A 92 2.09 -11.60 -0.62
N LEU A 93 1.64 -10.35 -0.74
CA LEU A 93 1.72 -9.33 0.32
C LEU A 93 0.32 -8.80 0.66
N LEU A 94 -0.02 -8.75 1.95
CA LEU A 94 -1.20 -8.04 2.47
C LEU A 94 -0.74 -6.77 3.19
N LEU A 95 -1.11 -5.60 2.67
CA LEU A 95 -0.80 -4.30 3.27
C LEU A 95 -2.08 -3.64 3.79
N CYS A 96 -2.12 -3.33 5.09
CA CYS A 96 -3.19 -2.55 5.70
C CYS A 96 -2.67 -1.15 6.07
N VAL A 97 -3.23 -0.10 5.45
CA VAL A 97 -2.88 1.28 5.75
C VAL A 97 -3.76 1.80 6.89
N ARG A 98 -3.15 2.07 8.05
CA ARG A 98 -3.85 2.53 9.27
C ARG A 98 -4.01 4.04 9.33
N SER A 99 -2.98 4.75 8.86
CA SER A 99 -2.92 6.20 8.82
C SER A 99 -1.99 6.58 7.68
N ALA A 100 -2.45 7.47 6.81
CA ALA A 100 -1.63 8.06 5.77
C ALA A 100 -1.64 9.58 5.96
N GLY A 101 -0.47 10.19 5.90
CA GLY A 101 -0.34 11.64 5.79
C GLY A 101 -0.36 12.02 4.31
N ALA A 102 -1.26 12.92 3.93
CA ALA A 102 -1.09 13.68 2.69
C ALA A 102 0.09 14.64 2.88
N ARG A 103 1.06 14.62 1.97
CA ARG A 103 1.88 15.81 1.74
C ARG A 103 1.20 16.64 0.67
#